data_AF-A0A4R5VKM3-F1
#
_entry.id   AF-A0A4R5VKM3-F1
#
_cell.length_a   1.000
_cell.length_b   1.000
_cell.length_c   1.000
_cell.angle_alpha   90.00
_cell.angle_beta   90.00
_cell.angle_gamma   90.00
#
_symmetry.space_group_name_H-M   'P 1'
#
loop_
_entity.id
_entity.type
_entity.pdbx_description
1 polymer ?
#
loop_
_entity_poly.entity_id
_entity_poly.type
_entity_poly.pdbx_seq_one_letter_code
_entity_poly.pdbx_strand_id
1 'polypeptide(L)'
;MRNLSKYTVSFSSFALVICLLISFVFPALTSAESQNQGLGSAEDNGIKLTIDGYTIVNHGQNIRLNYTIHTNSDVQVDQNTRSLMESPHIWIEHTLVRETSDTFKKVGKNEYKGTIEAQLQHYRPESPHMTFDTHGIFNQKGDWTIRFVLNNAEF
;
A
#
# COMPACT_ATOMS: atom_id res chain seq x y z
N MET A 1 -10.54 -70.96 28.73
CA MET A 1 -11.39 -71.73 27.79
C MET A 1 -12.70 -70.99 27.58
N ARG A 2 -13.06 -70.79 26.29
CA ARG A 2 -14.38 -70.46 25.70
C ARG A 2 -15.10 -69.17 26.15
N ASN A 3 -15.15 -68.12 25.32
CA ASN A 3 -15.97 -67.85 24.11
C ASN A 3 -17.45 -67.50 24.34
N LEU A 4 -17.76 -66.28 23.88
CA LEU A 4 -18.92 -65.82 23.11
C LEU A 4 -20.32 -65.71 23.73
N SER A 5 -20.74 -64.44 23.80
CA SER A 5 -21.94 -63.83 23.22
C SER A 5 -23.31 -64.33 23.67
N LYS A 6 -24.11 -63.39 24.24
CA LYS A 6 -25.51 -63.20 23.81
C LYS A 6 -25.88 -61.71 23.82
N TYR A 7 -26.10 -61.19 22.62
CA TYR A 7 -26.91 -60.01 22.35
C TYR A 7 -28.34 -60.20 22.86
N THR A 8 -28.99 -59.15 23.37
CA THR A 8 -30.44 -58.96 23.23
C THR A 8 -30.75 -57.47 23.10
N VAL A 9 -31.45 -57.17 22.01
CA VAL A 9 -31.91 -55.89 21.45
C VAL A 9 -33.11 -55.42 22.33
N SER A 10 -33.39 -54.14 22.59
CA SER A 10 -33.95 -53.20 21.61
C SER A 10 -34.57 -51.96 22.28
N PHE A 11 -34.72 -50.92 21.46
CA PHE A 11 -35.73 -49.84 21.45
C PHE A 11 -35.65 -48.63 22.40
N SER A 12 -35.26 -47.52 21.76
CA SER A 12 -36.01 -46.25 21.68
C SER A 12 -36.11 -45.39 22.93
N SER A 13 -35.39 -44.27 22.90
CA SER A 13 -36.01 -42.95 23.12
C SER A 13 -35.16 -41.87 22.45
N PHE A 14 -35.72 -41.27 21.40
CA PHE A 14 -35.28 -40.00 20.83
C PHE A 14 -35.61 -38.87 21.83
N ALA A 15 -34.59 -38.14 22.25
CA ALA A 15 -34.69 -36.78 22.74
C ALA A 15 -33.36 -36.10 22.32
N LEU A 16 -33.30 -35.36 21.20
CA LEU A 16 -33.59 -33.92 21.15
C LEU A 16 -33.25 -33.29 22.52
N VAL A 17 -32.13 -32.60 22.69
CA VAL A 17 -31.96 -31.23 22.23
C VAL A 17 -30.48 -30.95 21.98
N ILE A 18 -30.22 -30.43 20.78
CA ILE A 18 -28.99 -29.79 20.33
C ILE A 18 -28.74 -28.57 21.24
N CYS A 19 -27.74 -28.63 22.12
CA CYS A 19 -27.21 -27.45 22.79
C CYS A 19 -26.45 -26.60 21.75
N LEU A 20 -27.22 -25.77 21.06
CA LEU A 20 -26.78 -24.62 20.30
C LEU A 20 -25.88 -23.74 21.18
N LEU A 21 -24.64 -23.60 20.72
CA LEU A 21 -23.98 -22.32 20.49
C LEU A 21 -24.10 -21.28 21.62
N ILE A 22 -23.13 -21.27 22.52
CA ILE A 22 -22.78 -20.06 23.26
C ILE A 22 -21.30 -19.75 22.99
N SER A 23 -21.12 -19.02 21.89
CA SER A 23 -20.28 -17.81 21.80
C SER A 23 -18.86 -17.90 22.38
N PHE A 24 -17.92 -18.46 21.61
CA PHE A 24 -16.55 -17.96 21.69
C PHE A 24 -16.56 -16.53 21.14
N VAL A 25 -16.63 -15.55 22.06
CA VAL A 25 -16.22 -14.19 21.75
C VAL A 25 -14.71 -14.27 21.55
N PHE A 26 -14.29 -14.50 20.31
CA PHE A 26 -12.92 -14.15 19.92
C PHE A 26 -12.82 -12.65 20.15
N PRO A 27 -11.93 -12.13 21.03
CA PRO A 27 -11.51 -10.76 20.85
C PRO A 27 -10.85 -10.75 19.48
N ALA A 28 -11.55 -10.19 18.49
CA ALA A 28 -10.93 -9.80 17.25
C ALA A 28 -9.71 -8.97 17.68
N LEU A 29 -8.52 -9.43 17.30
CA LEU A 29 -7.34 -8.60 17.25
C LEU A 29 -7.81 -7.35 16.49
N THR A 30 -8.06 -6.27 17.20
CA THR A 30 -8.00 -4.95 16.60
C THR A 30 -6.53 -4.76 16.33
N SER A 31 -6.07 -5.25 15.19
CA SER A 31 -4.86 -4.73 14.57
C SER A 31 -5.16 -3.25 14.33
N ALA A 32 -4.80 -2.44 15.32
CA ALA A 32 -4.53 -1.04 15.11
C ALA A 32 -3.26 -0.95 14.24
N GLU A 33 -3.31 -1.47 13.01
CA GLU A 33 -2.42 -1.09 11.93
C GLU A 33 -3.01 0.15 11.26
N SER A 34 -3.03 1.24 12.02
CA SER A 34 -3.41 2.55 11.49
C SER A 34 -2.38 3.58 11.94
N GLN A 35 -1.11 3.32 11.62
CA GLN A 35 -0.04 4.34 11.67
C GLN A 35 0.97 4.27 10.51
N ASN A 36 0.76 3.43 9.49
CA ASN A 36 1.62 3.34 8.29
C ASN A 36 0.83 3.09 7.00
N GLN A 37 -0.42 3.55 6.92
CA GLN A 37 -1.09 3.61 5.62
C GLN A 37 -0.62 4.91 4.97
N GLY A 38 0.41 4.82 4.12
CA GLY A 38 0.78 5.91 3.22
C GLY A 38 -0.43 6.41 2.44
N LEU A 39 -0.29 7.55 1.76
CA LEU A 39 -1.38 8.19 1.00
C LEU A 39 -2.01 7.27 -0.05
N GLY A 40 -1.24 6.30 -0.54
CA GLY A 40 -1.74 5.21 -1.37
C GLY A 40 -0.60 4.32 -1.85
N SER A 41 -0.94 3.17 -2.43
CA SER A 41 0.02 2.26 -3.03
C SER A 41 -0.53 1.57 -4.28
N ALA A 42 0.36 1.24 -5.21
CA ALA A 42 0.08 0.42 -6.39
C ALA A 42 1.12 -0.71 -6.47
N GLU A 43 0.72 -1.85 -7.01
CA GLU A 43 1.60 -3.01 -7.17
C GLU A 43 1.41 -3.62 -8.55
N ASP A 44 2.52 -3.79 -9.26
CA ASP A 44 2.58 -4.45 -10.56
C ASP A 44 3.94 -5.15 -10.70
N ASN A 45 3.99 -6.28 -11.39
CA ASN A 45 5.20 -7.07 -11.63
C ASN A 45 6.04 -7.37 -10.38
N GLY A 46 5.40 -7.53 -9.21
CA GLY A 46 6.06 -7.81 -7.94
C GLY A 46 6.82 -6.63 -7.33
N ILE A 47 6.55 -5.42 -7.83
CA ILE A 47 7.06 -4.15 -7.31
C ILE A 47 5.87 -3.37 -6.74
N LYS A 48 5.92 -3.07 -5.44
CA LYS A 48 4.95 -2.22 -4.77
C LYS A 48 5.52 -0.82 -4.59
N LEU A 49 4.88 0.16 -5.20
CA LEU A 49 5.13 1.59 -4.98
C LEU A 49 4.12 2.12 -3.96
N THR A 50 4.62 2.82 -2.95
CA THR A 50 3.79 3.51 -1.93
C THR A 50 4.19 4.98 -1.89
N ILE A 51 3.22 5.89 -1.95
CA ILE A 51 3.44 7.29 -1.59
C ILE A 51 3.20 7.40 -0.09
N ASP A 52 4.25 7.61 0.69
CA ASP A 52 4.21 7.60 2.14
C ASP A 52 3.57 8.88 2.70
N GLY A 53 3.82 10.00 2.04
CA GLY A 53 3.38 11.32 2.47
C GLY A 53 3.85 12.41 1.53
N TYR A 54 3.44 13.64 1.78
CA TYR A 54 3.95 14.82 1.09
C TYR A 54 4.27 15.92 2.09
N THR A 55 5.08 16.88 1.64
CA THR A 55 5.22 18.19 2.28
C THR A 55 5.22 19.29 1.24
N ILE A 56 4.82 20.49 1.63
CA ILE A 56 4.86 21.67 0.77
C ILE A 56 6.11 22.48 1.12
N VAL A 57 6.94 22.76 0.12
CA VAL A 57 8.27 23.36 0.30
C VAL A 57 8.43 24.60 -0.58
N ASN A 58 9.55 25.30 -0.40
CA ASN A 58 9.91 26.48 -1.18
C ASN A 58 8.79 27.55 -1.18
N HIS A 59 8.35 27.98 0.01
CA HIS A 59 7.29 28.98 0.19
C HIS A 59 5.98 28.64 -0.53
N GLY A 60 5.64 27.36 -0.62
CA GLY A 60 4.44 26.92 -1.30
C GLY A 60 4.61 26.68 -2.80
N GLN A 61 5.80 26.84 -3.38
CA GLN A 61 6.00 26.70 -4.82
C GLN A 61 6.14 25.24 -5.27
N ASN A 62 6.57 24.34 -4.39
CA ASN A 62 6.82 22.94 -4.73
C ASN A 62 6.10 22.02 -3.75
N ILE A 63 5.70 20.85 -4.24
CA ILE A 63 5.33 19.70 -3.42
C ILE A 63 6.46 18.69 -3.45
N ARG A 64 6.77 18.13 -2.29
CA ARG A 64 7.74 17.05 -2.10
C ARG A 64 6.99 15.79 -1.71
N LEU A 65 7.00 14.78 -2.57
CA LEU A 65 6.41 13.47 -2.32
C LEU A 65 7.48 12.52 -1.79
N ASN A 66 7.20 11.86 -0.66
CA ASN A 66 8.04 10.78 -0.16
C ASN A 66 7.46 9.44 -0.60
N TYR A 67 8.29 8.56 -1.12
CA TYR A 67 7.86 7.25 -1.59
C TYR A 67 8.74 6.12 -1.08
N THR A 68 8.12 4.94 -1.00
CA THR A 68 8.79 3.67 -0.74
C THR A 68 8.50 2.70 -1.89
N ILE A 69 9.54 2.09 -2.44
CA ILE A 69 9.44 0.96 -3.38
C ILE A 69 9.88 -0.30 -2.65
N HIS A 70 8.99 -1.28 -2.61
CA HIS A 70 9.29 -2.64 -2.18
C HIS A 70 9.29 -3.58 -3.39
N THR A 71 10.24 -4.50 -3.46
CA THR A 71 10.35 -5.49 -4.54
C THR A 71 10.37 -6.91 -3.98
N ASN A 72 9.75 -7.86 -4.67
CA ASN A 72 9.83 -9.28 -4.29
C ASN A 72 11.23 -9.90 -4.55
N SER A 73 12.08 -9.19 -5.28
CA SER A 73 13.42 -9.64 -5.69
C SER A 73 14.48 -8.59 -5.36
N ASP A 74 15.72 -9.04 -5.14
CA ASP A 74 16.84 -8.14 -4.91
C ASP A 74 17.32 -7.57 -6.25
N VAL A 75 16.89 -6.36 -6.56
CA VAL A 75 17.22 -5.66 -7.80
C VAL A 75 18.53 -4.90 -7.64
N GLN A 76 19.48 -5.11 -8.54
CA GLN A 76 20.71 -4.32 -8.60
C GLN A 76 20.44 -3.03 -9.38
N VAL A 77 20.75 -1.89 -8.77
CA VAL A 77 20.59 -0.56 -9.37
C VAL A 77 21.97 0.01 -9.67
N ASP A 78 22.15 0.54 -10.87
CA ASP A 78 23.41 1.18 -11.27
C ASP A 78 23.69 2.40 -10.39
N GLN A 79 24.95 2.61 -10.00
CA GLN A 79 25.33 3.75 -9.14
C GLN A 79 25.07 5.10 -9.81
N ASN A 80 24.97 5.14 -11.14
CA ASN A 80 24.69 6.33 -11.95
C ASN A 80 23.19 6.49 -12.26
N THR A 81 22.34 5.57 -11.81
CA THR A 81 20.88 5.70 -11.96
C THR A 81 20.41 6.94 -11.22
N ARG A 82 19.79 7.86 -11.95
CA ARG A 82 19.27 9.13 -11.40
C ARG A 82 17.87 9.01 -10.81
N SER A 83 17.07 8.09 -11.33
CA SER A 83 15.70 7.82 -10.89
C SER A 83 15.43 6.33 -11.00
N LEU A 84 14.63 5.80 -10.06
CA LEU A 84 14.15 4.42 -10.13
C LEU A 84 12.93 4.28 -11.04
N MET A 85 12.25 5.38 -11.36
CA MET A 85 11.00 5.42 -12.09
C MET A 85 11.24 5.98 -13.50
N GLU A 86 10.56 5.41 -14.49
CA GLU A 86 10.61 5.91 -15.86
C GLU A 86 9.57 7.01 -16.03
N SER A 87 10.03 8.27 -15.95
CA SER A 87 9.24 9.47 -16.24
C SER A 87 7.87 9.50 -15.53
N PRO A 88 7.85 9.64 -14.19
CA PRO A 88 6.60 9.71 -13.46
C PRO A 88 5.77 10.93 -13.88
N HIS A 89 4.48 10.73 -14.11
CA HIS A 89 3.51 11.78 -14.33
C HIS A 89 2.79 12.12 -13.03
N ILE A 90 2.81 13.40 -12.67
CA ILE A 90 2.13 13.90 -11.48
C ILE A 90 1.05 14.88 -11.93
N TRP A 91 -0.19 14.56 -11.61
CA TRP A 91 -1.35 15.38 -11.91
C TRP A 91 -1.92 15.95 -10.62
N ILE A 92 -2.24 17.23 -10.64
CA ILE A 92 -3.04 17.90 -9.61
C ILE A 92 -4.32 18.33 -10.30
N GLU A 93 -5.43 17.70 -9.90
CA GLU A 93 -6.68 17.73 -10.65
C GLU A 93 -6.45 17.33 -12.11
N HIS A 94 -6.65 18.29 -13.02
CA HIS A 94 -6.52 18.10 -14.46
C HIS A 94 -5.21 18.66 -15.02
N THR A 95 -4.28 19.10 -14.16
CA THR A 95 -3.01 19.67 -14.62
C THR A 95 -1.85 18.74 -14.33
N LEU A 96 -1.15 18.33 -15.39
CA LEU A 96 0.17 17.72 -15.29
C LEU A 96 1.17 18.77 -14.76
N VAL A 97 1.81 18.45 -13.64
CA VAL A 97 2.86 19.29 -13.06
C VAL A 97 4.24 18.77 -13.41
N ARG A 98 5.19 19.69 -13.48
CA ARG A 98 6.57 19.38 -13.86
C ARG A 98 7.36 18.89 -12.65
N GLU A 99 7.95 17.70 -12.78
CA GLU A 99 8.99 17.21 -11.88
C GLU A 99 10.22 18.12 -11.91
N THR A 100 10.74 18.48 -10.74
CA THR A 100 11.95 19.28 -10.57
C THR A 100 13.13 18.46 -10.09
N SER A 101 12.88 17.37 -9.35
CA SER A 101 13.92 16.44 -8.92
C SER A 101 13.32 15.09 -8.51
N ASP A 102 14.14 14.05 -8.62
CA ASP A 102 13.92 12.73 -8.03
C ASP A 102 15.24 12.29 -7.38
N THR A 103 15.13 11.73 -6.18
CA THR A 103 16.25 11.17 -5.42
C THR A 103 15.80 9.89 -4.74
N PHE A 104 16.71 8.94 -4.58
CA PHE A 104 16.42 7.70 -3.89
C PHE A 104 17.64 7.16 -3.16
N LYS A 105 17.37 6.23 -2.23
CA LYS A 105 18.38 5.41 -1.56
C LYS A 105 17.84 4.01 -1.29
N LYS A 106 18.70 3.01 -1.39
CA LYS A 106 18.41 1.66 -0.89
C LYS A 106 18.49 1.69 0.65
N VAL A 107 17.43 1.27 1.33
CA VAL A 107 17.36 1.25 2.80
C VAL A 107 17.30 -0.16 3.39
N GLY A 108 17.03 -1.16 2.54
CA GLY A 108 17.02 -2.57 2.90
C GLY A 108 17.30 -3.44 1.68
N LYS A 109 17.28 -4.77 1.87
CA LYS A 109 17.56 -5.72 0.78
C LYS A 109 16.67 -5.49 -0.45
N ASN A 110 15.39 -5.26 -0.20
CA ASN A 110 14.34 -5.14 -1.21
C ASN A 110 13.53 -3.85 -1.05
N GLU A 111 14.12 -2.84 -0.41
CA GLU A 111 13.40 -1.62 -0.03
C GLU A 111 14.23 -0.39 -0.40
N TYR A 112 13.58 0.51 -1.11
CA TYR A 112 14.13 1.78 -1.56
C TYR A 112 13.20 2.89 -1.08
N LYS A 113 13.78 3.98 -0.60
CA LYS A 113 13.04 5.19 -0.24
C LYS A 113 13.53 6.33 -1.08
N GLY A 114 12.62 7.17 -1.53
CA GLY A 114 12.96 8.31 -2.33
C GLY A 114 12.02 9.47 -2.14
N THR A 115 12.36 10.52 -2.85
CA THR A 115 11.67 11.80 -2.80
C THR A 115 11.61 12.38 -4.20
N ILE A 116 10.41 12.72 -4.64
CA ILE A 116 10.17 13.48 -5.87
C ILE A 116 9.69 14.88 -5.49
N GLU A 117 10.29 15.91 -6.07
CA GLU A 117 9.74 17.26 -6.02
C GLU A 117 9.10 17.64 -7.35
N ALA A 118 7.94 18.27 -7.28
CA ALA A 118 7.23 18.79 -8.43
C ALA A 118 6.72 20.21 -8.16
N GLN A 119 6.55 20.97 -9.24
CA GLN A 119 5.99 22.30 -9.17
C GLN A 119 4.53 22.23 -8.69
N LEU A 120 4.19 23.11 -7.76
CA LEU A 120 2.86 23.21 -7.19
C LEU A 120 2.18 24.44 -7.78
N GLN A 121 0.98 24.27 -8.34
CA GLN A 121 0.28 25.38 -8.99
C GLN A 121 -0.12 26.47 -7.98
N HIS A 122 -0.21 27.71 -8.46
CA HIS A 122 -0.59 28.87 -7.63
C HIS A 122 -2.05 28.80 -7.15
N TYR A 123 -2.96 28.31 -7.98
CA TYR A 123 -4.36 28.09 -7.60
C TYR A 123 -4.55 26.65 -7.13
N ARG A 124 -5.17 26.47 -5.94
CA ARG A 124 -5.48 25.16 -5.37
C ARG A 124 -6.91 25.15 -4.86
N PRO A 125 -7.73 24.17 -5.28
CA PRO A 125 -8.94 23.80 -4.56
C PRO A 125 -8.65 23.51 -3.08
N GLU A 126 -9.69 23.45 -2.24
CA GLU A 126 -9.53 23.14 -0.80
C GLU A 126 -9.03 21.71 -0.53
N SER A 127 -9.25 20.78 -1.46
CA SER A 127 -8.87 19.38 -1.31
C SER A 127 -8.62 18.75 -2.68
N PRO A 128 -7.55 19.16 -3.37
CA PRO A 128 -7.33 18.72 -4.73
C PRO A 128 -6.94 17.25 -4.80
N HIS A 129 -7.48 16.55 -5.79
CA HIS A 129 -7.06 15.21 -6.13
C HIS A 129 -5.67 15.24 -6.77
N MET A 130 -4.79 14.39 -6.28
CA MET A 130 -3.49 14.10 -6.88
C MET A 130 -3.50 12.71 -7.50
N THR A 131 -2.98 12.60 -8.72
CA THR A 131 -2.67 11.32 -9.36
C THR A 131 -1.17 11.25 -9.60
N PHE A 132 -0.54 10.21 -9.09
CA PHE A 132 0.83 9.82 -9.41
C PHE A 132 0.77 8.60 -10.32
N ASP A 133 1.49 8.64 -11.43
CA ASP A 133 1.49 7.59 -12.44
C ASP A 133 2.93 7.35 -12.94
N THR A 134 3.31 6.08 -13.12
CA THR A 134 4.57 5.73 -13.79
C THR A 134 4.40 4.41 -14.53
N HIS A 135 5.09 4.28 -15.66
CA HIS A 135 5.00 3.11 -16.55
C HIS A 135 6.23 2.20 -16.47
N GLY A 136 7.18 2.55 -15.61
CA GLY A 136 8.40 1.79 -15.43
C GLY A 136 9.02 2.00 -14.06
N ILE A 137 9.46 0.91 -13.44
CA ILE A 137 10.28 0.94 -12.21
C ILE A 137 11.43 -0.05 -12.37
N PHE A 138 12.65 0.36 -12.03
CA PHE A 138 13.88 -0.44 -12.24
C PHE A 138 14.07 -0.96 -13.67
N ASN A 139 13.72 -0.14 -14.69
CA ASN A 139 13.69 -0.53 -16.10
C ASN A 139 12.75 -1.71 -16.44
N GLN A 140 11.84 -2.06 -15.53
CA GLN A 140 10.77 -3.02 -15.78
C GLN A 140 9.50 -2.25 -16.12
N LYS A 141 8.88 -2.60 -17.25
CA LYS A 141 7.61 -2.02 -17.66
C LYS A 141 6.50 -2.45 -16.71
N GLY A 142 5.53 -1.59 -16.48
CA GLY A 142 4.34 -1.86 -15.70
C GLY A 142 3.42 -0.64 -15.65
N ASP A 143 2.44 -0.65 -14.75
CA ASP A 143 1.56 0.49 -14.50
C ASP A 143 1.33 0.66 -12.99
N TRP A 144 1.82 1.77 -12.45
CA TRP A 144 1.65 2.15 -11.05
C TRP A 144 0.91 3.48 -10.95
N THR A 145 -0.41 3.41 -10.90
CA THR A 145 -1.26 4.57 -10.67
C THR A 145 -1.72 4.66 -9.21
N ILE A 146 -1.38 5.76 -8.53
CA ILE A 146 -1.77 6.06 -7.14
C ILE A 146 -2.57 7.36 -7.12
N ARG A 147 -3.74 7.34 -6.46
CA ARG A 147 -4.63 8.50 -6.34
C ARG A 147 -4.90 8.82 -4.88
N PHE A 148 -4.77 10.08 -4.50
CA PHE A 148 -5.04 10.55 -3.14
C PHE A 148 -5.49 12.01 -3.14
N VAL A 149 -5.97 12.49 -1.99
CA VAL A 149 -6.42 13.88 -1.81
C VAL A 149 -5.36 14.64 -1.01
N LEU A 150 -4.99 15.85 -1.44
CA LEU A 150 -4.16 16.74 -0.64
C LEU A 150 -5.03 17.42 0.42
N ASN A 151 -4.63 17.30 1.68
CA ASN A 151 -5.24 18.01 2.80
C ASN A 151 -4.57 19.38 2.99
N ASN A 152 -5.38 20.44 3.05
CA ASN A 152 -4.92 21.82 3.26
C ASN A 152 -4.49 22.13 4.72
N ALA A 153 -4.35 21.13 5.59
CA ALA A 153 -4.05 21.36 7.01
C ALA A 153 -2.58 21.72 7.31
N GLU A 154 -1.68 21.66 6.31
CA GLU A 154 -0.24 21.96 6.47
C GLU A 154 0.17 23.33 5.92
N PHE A 155 -0.77 24.26 5.74
CA PHE A 155 -0.52 25.64 5.31
C PHE A 155 -0.40 26.62 6.49
#